data_AF-A0A348PLX1-F1
#
_entry.id   AF-A0A348PLX1-F1
#
_cell.length_a   1.000
_cell.length_b   1.000
_cell.length_c   1.000
_cell.angle_alpha   90.00
_cell.angle_beta   90.00
_cell.angle_gamma   90.00
#
_symmetry.space_group_name_H-M   'P 1'
#
loop_
_entity.id
_entity.type
_entity.pdbx_description
1 polymer ?
#
loop_
_entity_poly.entity_id
_entity_poly.type
_entity_poly.pdbx_seq_one_letter_code
_entity_poly.pdbx_strand_id
1 'polypeptide(L)'
;MKFLSLFLLITSLSIISISTLKAQTYDEHYTVDYINSQLEKKCHVFTEKKNIRVEFYAGGVPVRIDYLFPKSLDFDNGIYFSESEGSVIVSCYEKAGKCIERDIIKRDSKIVYDRTNLTTTCTNGCAGLVEAMKHLIKLYVLDDVERTEPFE
;
A
#
# COMPACT_ATOMS: atom_id res chain seq x y z
N MET A 1 64.53 -33.26 -23.25
CA MET A 1 63.78 -32.54 -24.29
C MET A 1 62.46 -33.25 -24.52
N LYS A 2 61.39 -32.44 -24.69
CA LYS A 2 60.01 -32.77 -25.14
C LYS A 2 59.13 -33.47 -24.08
N PHE A 3 58.35 -32.73 -23.28
CA PHE A 3 57.03 -32.10 -23.57
C PHE A 3 55.95 -33.08 -24.06
N LEU A 4 55.00 -33.39 -23.19
CA LEU A 4 53.55 -33.55 -23.44
C LEU A 4 52.89 -33.84 -22.07
N SER A 5 52.46 -32.83 -21.30
CA SER A 5 51.09 -32.29 -21.31
C SER A 5 50.00 -33.38 -21.27
N LEU A 6 49.45 -33.69 -20.08
CA LEU A 6 48.01 -33.93 -19.97
C LEU A 6 47.49 -33.65 -18.55
N PHE A 7 47.01 -32.41 -18.41
CA PHE A 7 45.85 -31.99 -17.63
C PHE A 7 45.80 -32.27 -16.13
N LEU A 8 46.14 -31.20 -15.40
CA LEU A 8 45.50 -30.79 -14.16
C LEU A 8 44.00 -31.14 -14.15
N LEU A 9 43.60 -32.04 -13.26
CA LEU A 9 42.21 -32.15 -12.82
C LEU A 9 42.12 -31.55 -11.40
N ILE A 10 42.37 -30.24 -11.31
CA ILE A 10 41.88 -29.47 -10.17
C ILE A 10 40.38 -29.34 -10.41
N THR A 11 39.61 -30.26 -9.82
CA THR A 11 38.15 -30.13 -9.72
C THR A 11 37.87 -28.91 -8.85
N SER A 12 37.80 -27.74 -9.48
CA SER A 12 37.11 -26.58 -8.95
C SER A 12 35.67 -27.00 -8.70
N LEU A 13 35.39 -27.37 -7.46
CA LEU A 13 34.04 -27.58 -6.96
C LEU A 13 33.38 -26.19 -6.95
N SER A 14 32.87 -25.79 -8.10
CA SER A 14 31.98 -24.65 -8.25
C SER A 14 30.76 -24.97 -7.41
N ILE A 15 30.76 -24.50 -6.16
CA ILE A 15 29.55 -24.36 -5.37
C ILE A 15 28.71 -23.37 -6.16
N ILE A 16 27.83 -23.89 -7.00
CA ILE A 16 26.71 -23.14 -7.55
C ILE A 16 25.88 -22.83 -6.32
N SER A 17 26.16 -21.68 -5.70
CA SER A 17 25.25 -21.04 -4.78
C SER A 17 24.01 -20.74 -5.59
N ILE A 18 23.08 -21.69 -5.61
CA ILE A 18 21.70 -21.45 -6.03
C ILE A 18 21.21 -20.46 -5.00
N SER A 19 21.36 -19.17 -5.30
CA SER A 19 20.62 -18.11 -4.64
C SER A 19 19.17 -18.48 -4.87
N THR A 20 18.55 -19.10 -3.87
CA THR A 20 17.11 -19.16 -3.81
C THR A 20 16.67 -17.71 -3.67
N LEU A 21 16.44 -17.05 -4.81
CA LEU A 21 15.57 -15.89 -4.88
C LEU A 21 14.23 -16.41 -4.39
N LYS A 22 14.03 -16.41 -3.07
CA LYS A 22 12.69 -16.43 -2.53
C LYS A 22 12.03 -15.21 -3.15
N ALA A 23 11.05 -15.44 -4.01
CA ALA A 23 10.19 -14.37 -4.47
C ALA A 23 9.70 -13.65 -3.21
N GLN A 24 10.10 -12.40 -3.04
CA GLN A 24 9.63 -11.59 -1.93
C GLN A 24 8.15 -11.34 -2.19
N THR A 25 7.28 -11.92 -1.38
CA THR A 25 5.85 -11.59 -1.41
C THR A 25 5.66 -10.30 -0.62
N TYR A 26 5.01 -9.33 -1.24
CA TYR A 26 4.70 -8.05 -0.63
C TYR A 26 3.32 -8.14 0.03
N ASP A 27 3.32 -8.34 1.34
CA ASP A 27 2.12 -8.58 2.14
C ASP A 27 1.45 -7.28 2.63
N GLU A 28 0.46 -7.43 3.51
CA GLU A 28 -0.27 -6.30 4.11
C GLU A 28 0.66 -5.32 4.82
N HIS A 29 1.64 -5.83 5.59
CA HIS A 29 2.56 -5.00 6.38
C HIS A 29 3.44 -4.14 5.46
N TYR A 30 4.04 -4.76 4.44
CA TYR A 30 4.82 -4.01 3.46
C TYR A 30 3.97 -2.95 2.75
N THR A 31 2.74 -3.30 2.38
CA THR A 31 1.85 -2.39 1.65
C THR A 31 1.52 -1.16 2.49
N VAL A 32 1.18 -1.35 3.76
CA VAL A 32 0.88 -0.25 4.71
C VAL A 32 2.13 0.61 4.97
N ASP A 33 3.29 0.00 5.16
CA ASP A 33 4.56 0.72 5.34
C ASP A 33 4.88 1.61 4.14
N TYR A 34 4.75 1.05 2.93
CA TYR A 34 4.95 1.81 1.70
C TYR A 34 3.96 2.98 1.62
N ILE A 35 2.66 2.73 1.82
CA ILE A 35 1.63 3.78 1.81
C ILE A 35 2.03 4.91 2.77
N ASN A 36 2.30 4.58 4.03
CA ASN A 36 2.64 5.57 5.06
C ASN A 36 3.96 6.32 4.78
N SER A 37 4.92 5.70 4.08
CA SER A 37 6.14 6.38 3.65
C SER A 37 5.90 7.50 2.63
N GLN A 38 4.80 7.43 1.87
CA GLN A 38 4.42 8.37 0.82
C GLN A 38 3.39 9.43 1.28
N LEU A 39 2.85 9.31 2.50
CA LEU A 39 1.88 10.25 3.05
C LEU A 39 2.56 11.40 3.78
N GLU A 40 1.89 12.56 3.82
CA GLU A 40 2.28 13.62 4.75
C GLU A 40 2.10 13.14 6.19
N LYS A 41 2.94 13.65 7.12
CA LYS A 41 2.84 13.37 8.58
C LYS A 41 1.52 13.79 9.23
N LYS A 42 0.55 14.27 8.46
CA LYS A 42 -0.80 14.65 8.88
C LYS A 42 -1.82 13.52 8.71
N CYS A 43 -1.49 12.43 8.02
CA CYS A 43 -2.32 11.24 7.96
C CYS A 43 -1.50 9.96 8.09
N HIS A 44 -2.11 8.93 8.66
CA HIS A 44 -1.49 7.61 8.82
C HIS A 44 -2.53 6.52 8.64
N VAL A 45 -2.17 5.48 7.91
CA VAL A 45 -3.01 4.33 7.55
C VAL A 45 -2.65 3.15 8.44
N PHE A 46 -3.68 2.47 8.93
CA PHE A 46 -3.59 1.26 9.72
C PHE A 46 -4.52 0.21 9.13
N THR A 47 -4.12 -1.05 9.22
CA THR A 47 -4.98 -2.17 8.92
C THR A 47 -5.63 -2.70 10.18
N GLU A 48 -6.94 -2.92 10.10
CA GLU A 48 -7.69 -3.64 11.12
C GLU A 48 -8.35 -4.86 10.48
N LYS A 49 -8.81 -5.81 11.29
CA LYS A 49 -9.38 -7.07 10.80
C LYS A 49 -10.51 -6.91 9.76
N LYS A 50 -11.28 -5.82 9.80
CA LYS A 50 -12.47 -5.62 8.97
C LYS A 50 -12.48 -4.32 8.15
N ASN A 51 -11.57 -3.41 8.45
CA ASN A 51 -11.55 -2.07 7.87
C ASN A 51 -10.10 -1.59 7.76
N ILE A 52 -9.91 -0.55 6.96
CA ILE A 52 -8.70 0.25 6.95
C ILE A 52 -9.01 1.49 7.79
N ARG A 53 -8.21 1.75 8.82
CA ARG A 53 -8.34 2.93 9.66
C ARG A 53 -7.34 3.99 9.19
N VAL A 54 -7.82 5.21 8.98
CA VAL A 54 -6.96 6.35 8.65
C VAL A 54 -7.09 7.39 9.74
N GLU A 55 -5.99 7.71 10.41
CA GLU A 55 -5.94 8.78 11.41
C GLU A 55 -5.39 10.04 10.78
N PHE A 56 -6.05 11.17 11.07
CA PHE A 56 -5.63 12.51 10.65
C PHE A 56 -5.22 13.33 11.87
N TYR A 57 -4.07 14.00 11.77
CA TYR A 57 -3.42 14.68 12.87
C TYR A 57 -3.35 16.20 12.68
N ALA A 58 -3.55 16.94 13.76
CA ALA A 58 -3.30 18.37 13.81
C ALA A 58 -2.54 18.70 15.10
N GLY A 59 -1.34 19.28 14.98
CA GLY A 59 -0.49 19.54 16.14
C GLY A 59 0.01 18.26 16.84
N GLY A 60 0.20 17.17 16.09
CA GLY A 60 0.69 15.89 16.61
C GLY A 60 -0.35 15.03 17.33
N VAL A 61 -1.61 15.50 17.44
CA VAL A 61 -2.72 14.74 18.04
C VAL A 61 -3.74 14.34 16.98
N PRO A 62 -4.34 13.15 17.07
CA PRO A 62 -5.40 12.74 16.16
C PRO A 62 -6.62 13.64 16.38
N VAL A 63 -7.22 14.11 15.28
CA VAL A 63 -8.43 14.97 15.31
C VAL A 63 -9.59 14.38 14.51
N ARG A 64 -9.30 13.42 13.64
CA ARG A 64 -10.27 12.74 12.78
C ARG A 64 -9.80 11.32 12.51
N ILE A 65 -10.71 10.37 12.52
CA ILE A 65 -10.47 8.99 12.12
C ILE A 65 -11.48 8.65 11.03
N ASP A 66 -11.00 8.12 9.91
CA ASP A 66 -11.87 7.55 8.89
C ASP A 66 -11.71 6.02 8.91
N TYR A 67 -12.83 5.32 9.03
CA TYR A 67 -12.92 3.87 8.85
C TYR A 67 -13.42 3.58 7.45
N LEU A 68 -12.56 2.98 6.63
CA LEU A 68 -12.84 2.60 5.27
C LEU A 68 -13.13 1.09 5.25
N PHE A 69 -14.28 0.70 4.72
CA PHE A 69 -14.64 -0.70 4.58
C PHE A 69 -14.32 -1.16 3.15
N PRO A 70 -13.30 -2.02 2.93
CA PRO A 70 -12.78 -2.32 1.59
C PRO A 70 -13.83 -2.81 0.59
N LYS A 71 -14.81 -3.59 1.04
CA LYS A 71 -15.91 -4.10 0.22
C LYS A 71 -16.86 -3.02 -0.30
N SER A 72 -16.78 -1.80 0.25
CA SER A 72 -17.65 -0.67 -0.10
C SER A 72 -16.95 0.40 -0.94
N LEU A 73 -15.66 0.23 -1.24
CA LEU A 73 -14.88 1.18 -2.01
C LEU A 73 -14.98 0.88 -3.51
N ASP A 74 -14.93 1.93 -4.33
CA ASP A 74 -14.80 1.77 -5.79
C ASP A 74 -13.35 1.49 -6.13
N PHE A 75 -13.07 0.21 -6.37
CA PHE A 75 -11.73 -0.25 -6.69
C PHE A 75 -11.23 0.25 -8.04
N ASP A 76 -12.12 0.30 -9.04
CA ASP A 76 -11.74 0.56 -10.43
C ASP A 76 -11.51 2.05 -10.66
N ASN A 77 -12.38 2.91 -10.13
CA ASN A 77 -12.38 4.35 -10.41
C ASN A 77 -12.32 5.22 -9.14
N GLY A 78 -12.53 4.66 -7.95
CA GLY A 78 -12.59 5.43 -6.70
C GLY A 78 -11.24 5.74 -6.07
N ILE A 79 -10.15 5.19 -6.60
CA ILE A 79 -8.80 5.36 -6.06
C ILE A 79 -7.90 5.98 -7.12
N TYR A 80 -7.62 7.27 -6.96
CA TYR A 80 -6.85 8.05 -7.92
C TYR A 80 -6.12 9.21 -7.24
N PHE A 81 -5.06 9.71 -7.88
CA PHE A 81 -4.37 10.90 -7.42
C PHE A 81 -5.02 12.16 -8.01
N SER A 82 -5.31 13.14 -7.15
CA SER A 82 -5.81 14.45 -7.53
C SER A 82 -4.69 15.49 -7.39
N GLU A 83 -4.17 15.97 -8.51
CA GLU A 83 -3.14 17.02 -8.53
C GLU A 83 -3.61 18.30 -7.84
N SER A 84 -4.87 18.71 -8.08
CA SER A 84 -5.44 19.91 -7.48
C SER A 84 -5.61 19.82 -5.97
N GLU A 85 -5.81 18.61 -5.44
CA GLU A 85 -5.97 18.38 -3.98
C GLU A 85 -4.68 17.87 -3.33
N GLY A 86 -3.60 17.65 -4.10
CA GLY A 86 -2.33 17.09 -3.61
C GLY A 86 -2.51 15.80 -2.81
N SER A 87 -3.48 14.97 -3.20
CA SER A 87 -3.97 13.87 -2.38
C SER A 87 -4.35 12.66 -3.22
N VAL A 88 -4.13 11.46 -2.68
CA VAL A 88 -4.80 10.24 -3.17
C VAL A 88 -6.21 10.23 -2.60
N ILE A 89 -7.19 10.21 -3.50
CA ILE A 89 -8.60 10.14 -3.20
C ILE A 89 -8.99 8.68 -3.10
N VAL A 90 -9.78 8.34 -2.08
CA VAL A 90 -10.39 7.02 -1.92
C VAL A 90 -11.89 7.22 -1.73
N SER A 91 -12.67 6.67 -2.64
CA SER A 91 -14.12 6.90 -2.73
C SER A 91 -14.93 5.61 -2.70
N CYS A 92 -16.15 5.71 -2.21
CA CYS A 92 -17.16 4.67 -2.25
C CYS A 92 -17.63 4.43 -3.70
N TYR A 93 -18.07 3.21 -4.01
CA TYR A 93 -18.77 2.98 -5.28
C TYR A 93 -20.13 3.66 -5.28
N GLU A 94 -20.54 4.16 -6.45
CA GLU A 94 -21.68 5.06 -6.62
C GLU A 94 -22.96 4.56 -5.92
N LYS A 95 -23.23 3.25 -6.02
CA LYS A 95 -24.41 2.62 -5.42
C LYS A 95 -24.35 2.45 -3.89
N ALA A 96 -23.17 2.50 -3.27
CA ALA A 96 -23.06 2.52 -1.80
C ALA A 96 -23.43 3.89 -1.21
N GLY A 97 -23.37 4.96 -2.01
CA GLY A 97 -23.58 6.33 -1.55
C GLY A 97 -22.46 6.78 -0.60
N LYS A 98 -22.66 6.57 0.70
CA LYS A 98 -21.70 6.94 1.76
C LYS A 98 -21.28 5.69 2.52
N CYS A 99 -19.98 5.41 2.57
CA CYS A 99 -19.43 4.17 3.11
C CYS A 99 -18.21 4.36 4.03
N ILE A 100 -17.73 5.60 4.19
CA ILE A 100 -16.60 5.93 5.05
C ILE A 100 -17.16 6.49 6.34
N GLU A 101 -17.00 5.78 7.45
CA GLU A 101 -17.38 6.26 8.77
C GLU A 101 -16.30 7.21 9.29
N ARG A 102 -16.65 8.48 9.46
CA ARG A 102 -15.75 9.51 9.97
C ARG A 102 -16.08 9.85 11.40
N ASP A 103 -15.12 9.67 12.29
CA ASP A 103 -15.14 10.14 13.66
C ASP A 103 -14.39 11.47 13.77
N ILE A 104 -15.07 12.53 14.19
CA ILE A 104 -14.44 13.83 14.48
C ILE A 104 -14.25 13.93 16.00
N ILE A 105 -13.06 13.56 16.46
CA ILE A 105 -12.73 13.36 17.88
C ILE A 105 -13.11 14.58 18.73
N LYS A 106 -12.72 15.80 18.30
CA LYS A 106 -12.99 17.03 19.07
C LYS A 106 -14.48 17.37 19.22
N ARG A 107 -15.33 16.86 18.35
CA ARG A 107 -16.78 17.14 18.34
C ARG A 107 -17.61 15.96 18.82
N ASP A 108 -16.96 14.84 19.15
CA ASP A 108 -17.62 13.56 19.50
C ASP A 108 -18.75 13.21 18.53
N SER A 109 -18.46 13.37 17.23
CA SER A 109 -19.47 13.24 16.18
C SER A 109 -19.04 12.24 15.13
N LYS A 110 -19.96 11.32 14.79
CA LYS A 110 -19.79 10.34 13.72
C LYS A 110 -20.66 10.69 12.52
N ILE A 111 -20.04 10.76 11.35
CA ILE A 111 -20.71 11.14 10.10
C ILE A 111 -20.20 10.22 8.99
N VAL A 112 -21.08 9.79 8.08
CA VAL A 112 -20.68 8.96 6.94
C VAL A 112 -20.39 9.86 5.73
N TYR A 113 -19.29 9.57 5.02
CA TYR A 113 -18.86 10.25 3.80
C TYR A 113 -18.72 9.26 2.64
N ASP A 114 -18.71 9.81 1.44
CA ASP A 114 -18.50 9.11 0.17
C ASP A 114 -17.02 9.08 -0.25
N ARG A 115 -16.21 10.00 0.27
CA ARG A 115 -14.77 10.06 -0.04
C ARG A 115 -13.89 10.46 1.15
N THR A 116 -12.64 10.04 1.07
CA THR A 116 -11.54 10.53 1.91
C THR A 116 -10.33 10.89 1.05
N ASN A 117 -9.50 11.77 1.59
CA ASN A 117 -8.37 12.37 0.90
C ASN A 117 -7.13 12.12 1.74
N LEU A 118 -6.16 11.40 1.19
CA LEU A 118 -4.89 11.10 1.83
C LEU A 118 -3.84 12.04 1.23
N THR A 119 -3.45 13.08 1.97
CA THR A 119 -2.47 14.06 1.49
C THR A 119 -1.09 13.41 1.39
N THR A 120 -0.40 13.63 0.27
CA THR A 120 0.80 12.88 -0.10
C THR A 120 2.01 13.77 -0.24
N THR A 121 3.20 13.17 -0.19
CA THR A 121 4.48 13.82 -0.48
C THR A 121 5.05 13.44 -1.85
N CYS A 122 4.38 12.55 -2.59
CA CYS A 122 4.91 12.07 -3.85
C CYS A 122 4.93 13.16 -4.92
N THR A 123 5.96 13.07 -5.76
CA THR A 123 6.20 13.98 -6.87
C THR A 123 5.88 13.24 -8.16
N ASN A 124 5.14 13.86 -9.08
CA ASN A 124 4.68 13.28 -10.35
C ASN A 124 3.67 12.12 -10.21
N GLY A 125 2.39 12.44 -10.02
CA GLY A 125 1.27 11.51 -10.30
C GLY A 125 0.98 10.43 -9.26
N CYS A 126 1.88 10.16 -8.30
CA CYS A 126 1.67 9.22 -7.18
C CYS A 126 1.17 7.81 -7.59
N ALA A 127 1.57 7.31 -8.76
CA ALA A 127 1.07 6.04 -9.32
C ALA A 127 1.32 4.85 -8.38
N GLY A 128 2.52 4.71 -7.83
CA GLY A 128 2.84 3.65 -6.87
C GLY A 128 1.97 3.69 -5.61
N LEU A 129 1.67 4.89 -5.09
CA LEU A 129 0.78 5.04 -3.94
C LEU A 129 -0.67 4.66 -4.28
N VAL A 130 -1.16 5.04 -5.46
CA VAL A 130 -2.49 4.62 -5.95
C VAL A 130 -2.57 3.09 -6.05
N GLU A 131 -1.55 2.46 -6.64
CA GLU A 131 -1.49 1.01 -6.77
C GLU A 131 -1.31 0.29 -5.44
N ALA A 132 -0.58 0.88 -4.48
CA ALA A 132 -0.46 0.35 -3.13
C ALA A 132 -1.80 0.40 -2.38
N MET A 133 -2.57 1.49 -2.50
CA MET A 133 -3.92 1.58 -1.91
C MET A 133 -4.87 0.54 -2.53
N LYS A 134 -4.83 0.37 -3.85
CA LYS A 134 -5.58 -0.68 -4.55
C LYS A 134 -5.17 -2.07 -4.08
N HIS A 135 -3.87 -2.34 -3.99
CA HIS A 135 -3.34 -3.62 -3.52
C HIS A 135 -3.82 -3.92 -2.10
N LEU A 136 -3.77 -2.93 -1.21
CA LEU A 136 -4.26 -3.08 0.16
C LEU A 136 -5.73 -3.50 0.17
N ILE A 137 -6.58 -2.85 -0.62
CA ILE A 137 -8.00 -3.21 -0.70
C ILE A 137 -8.20 -4.62 -1.27
N LYS A 138 -7.42 -5.02 -2.27
CA LYS A 138 -7.45 -6.38 -2.83
C LYS A 138 -7.18 -7.44 -1.76
N LEU A 139 -6.18 -7.24 -0.90
CA LEU A 139 -5.85 -8.15 0.20
C LEU A 139 -7.03 -8.40 1.16
N TYR A 140 -8.00 -7.47 1.24
CA TYR A 140 -9.21 -7.65 2.06
C TYR A 140 -10.38 -8.33 1.34
N VAL A 141 -10.45 -8.20 0.01
CA VAL A 141 -11.66 -8.53 -0.76
C VAL A 141 -11.52 -9.78 -1.62
N LEU A 142 -10.29 -10.15 -1.96
CA LEU A 142 -9.98 -11.30 -2.81
C LEU A 142 -9.14 -12.30 -2.03
N ASP A 143 -9.43 -13.58 -2.23
CA ASP A 143 -8.56 -14.65 -1.79
C ASP A 143 -7.36 -14.75 -2.76
N ASP A 144 -6.19 -15.15 -2.25
CA ASP A 144 -4.97 -15.44 -3.03
C ASP A 144 -4.36 -14.26 -3.82
N VAL A 145 -4.40 -13.04 -3.26
CA VAL A 145 -3.69 -11.89 -3.84
C VAL A 145 -2.21 -11.96 -3.48
N GLU A 146 -1.37 -12.13 -4.49
CA GLU A 146 0.08 -12.06 -4.36
C GLU A 146 0.65 -10.92 -5.20
N ARG A 147 1.65 -10.24 -4.64
CA ARG A 147 2.48 -9.28 -5.35
C ARG A 147 3.95 -9.66 -5.16
N THR A 148 4.68 -9.72 -6.26
CA THR A 148 6.10 -10.15 -6.32
C THR A 148 7.06 -9.05 -6.77
N GLU A 149 6.53 -7.86 -7.11
CA GLU A 149 7.30 -6.68 -7.50
C GLU A 149 7.01 -5.51 -6.55
N PRO A 150 7.98 -4.65 -6.22
CA PRO A 150 7.74 -3.48 -5.36
C PRO A 150 6.79 -2.47 -6.03
N PHE A 151 6.26 -1.53 -5.27
CA PHE A 151 5.54 -0.38 -5.85
C PHE A 151 6.55 0.60 -6.45
N GLU A 152 6.27 1.12 -7.66
CA GLU A 152 7.12 2.10 -8.37
C GLU A 152 7.05 3.51 -7.76
#